data_AF-A0A651GEA6-F1
#
_entry.id   AF-A0A651GEA6-F1
#
_cell.length_a   1.000
_cell.length_b   1.000
_cell.length_c   1.000
_cell.angle_alpha   90.00
_cell.angle_beta   90.00
_cell.angle_gamma   90.00
#
_symmetry.space_group_name_H-M   'P 1'
#
loop_
_entity.id
_entity.type
_entity.pdbx_description
1 polymer ?
#
loop_
_entity_poly.entity_id
_entity_poly.type
_entity_poly.pdbx_seq_one_letter_code
_entity_poly.pdbx_strand_id
1 'polypeptide(L)'
;MTTEAPDPAPARSIPAPALRETADIWFDTGRDPVIVWDAEGRTFRLQDPRDATCSLHLVTYPAGVRSPAELAAALAEGLAACDFPPTADGAAAGHVASALRAYGISPPPG
;
A
#
# COMPACT_ATOMS: atom_id res chain seq x y z
N MET A 1 25.57 -32.09 -2.63
CA MET A 1 25.91 -30.90 -1.82
C MET A 1 24.71 -29.98 -1.91
N THR A 2 24.07 -29.75 -0.78
CA THR A 2 22.79 -29.04 -0.66
C THR A 2 23.08 -27.54 -0.76
N THR A 3 22.55 -26.86 -1.77
CA THR A 3 22.41 -25.40 -1.73
C THR A 3 20.95 -25.12 -1.48
N GLU A 4 20.68 -24.78 -0.22
CA GLU A 4 19.45 -24.21 0.28
C GLU A 4 19.00 -23.08 -0.67
N ALA A 5 17.81 -23.22 -1.26
CA ALA A 5 17.22 -22.15 -2.06
C ALA A 5 16.99 -20.94 -1.15
N PRO A 6 17.28 -19.70 -1.60
CA PRO A 6 17.03 -18.52 -0.79
C PRO A 6 15.54 -18.47 -0.43
N ASP A 7 15.28 -18.26 0.86
CA ASP A 7 13.98 -17.95 1.44
C ASP A 7 13.19 -17.00 0.52
N PRO A 8 11.93 -17.30 0.15
CA PRO A 8 11.18 -16.40 -0.70
C PRO A 8 11.06 -15.07 0.03
N ALA A 9 11.70 -14.03 -0.51
CA ALA A 9 11.57 -12.67 0.01
C ALA A 9 10.11 -12.42 0.39
N PRO A 10 9.82 -11.85 1.57
CA PRO A 10 8.46 -11.64 2.01
C PRO A 10 7.70 -10.96 0.87
N ALA A 11 6.55 -11.53 0.49
CA ALA A 11 5.74 -10.98 -0.59
C ALA A 11 5.59 -9.48 -0.34
N ARG A 12 6.19 -8.65 -1.20
CA ARG A 12 6.21 -7.18 -1.07
C ARG A 12 4.88 -6.57 -1.50
N SER A 13 3.81 -7.29 -1.19
CA SER A 13 2.45 -7.03 -1.59
C SER A 13 1.51 -7.69 -0.59
N ILE A 14 0.43 -7.01 -0.24
CA ILE A 14 -0.72 -7.60 0.44
C ILE A 14 -2.00 -7.32 -0.33
N PRO A 15 -3.01 -8.21 -0.28
CA PRO A 15 -4.32 -7.92 -0.85
C PRO A 15 -4.99 -6.75 -0.13
N ALA A 16 -5.68 -5.88 -0.88
CA ALA A 16 -6.45 -4.76 -0.35
C ALA A 16 -7.86 -4.71 -0.97
N PRO A 17 -8.69 -5.76 -0.77
CA PRO A 17 -10.03 -5.84 -1.36
C PRO A 17 -10.95 -4.72 -0.86
N ALA A 18 -10.72 -4.19 0.33
CA ALA A 18 -11.46 -3.05 0.87
C ALA A 18 -11.25 -1.76 0.03
N LEU A 19 -10.18 -1.69 -0.77
CA LEU A 19 -9.89 -0.59 -1.70
C LEU A 19 -10.37 -0.88 -3.12
N ARG A 20 -11.24 -1.88 -3.32
CA ARG A 20 -11.75 -2.26 -4.63
C ARG A 20 -12.45 -1.10 -5.34
N GLU A 21 -13.32 -0.38 -4.64
CA GLU A 21 -14.03 0.77 -5.23
C GLU A 21 -13.04 1.87 -5.66
N THR A 22 -12.02 2.15 -4.84
CA THR A 22 -10.93 3.05 -5.22
C THR A 22 -10.20 2.55 -6.47
N ALA A 23 -9.84 1.26 -6.52
CA ALA A 23 -9.17 0.69 -7.67
C ALA A 23 -10.03 0.72 -8.95
N ASP A 24 -11.33 0.50 -8.86
CA ASP A 24 -12.22 0.61 -10.04
C ASP A 24 -12.32 2.06 -10.54
N ILE A 25 -12.35 3.06 -9.65
CA ILE A 25 -12.31 4.49 -10.05
C ILE A 25 -11.02 4.84 -10.81
N TRP A 26 -9.88 4.29 -10.36
CA TRP A 26 -8.55 4.66 -10.86
C TRP A 26 -8.04 3.81 -12.02
N PHE A 27 -8.34 2.51 -11.99
CA PHE A 27 -7.77 1.51 -12.90
C PHE A 27 -8.83 0.91 -13.83
N ASP A 28 -10.11 0.91 -13.45
CA ASP A 28 -11.25 0.33 -14.18
C ASP A 28 -11.00 -1.14 -14.61
N THR A 29 -10.24 -1.90 -13.82
CA THR A 29 -9.84 -3.28 -14.18
C THR A 29 -10.80 -4.34 -13.69
N GLY A 30 -11.72 -4.02 -12.77
CA GLY A 30 -12.59 -5.01 -12.15
C GLY A 30 -11.83 -6.06 -11.35
N ARG A 31 -10.71 -5.70 -10.72
CA ARG A 31 -9.90 -6.62 -9.88
C ARG A 31 -9.62 -6.05 -8.51
N ASP A 32 -9.44 -6.95 -7.54
CA ASP A 32 -9.03 -6.57 -6.20
C ASP A 32 -7.57 -6.10 -6.24
N PRO A 33 -7.30 -4.87 -5.78
CA PRO A 33 -5.96 -4.33 -5.82
C PRO A 33 -5.10 -4.96 -4.72
N VAL A 34 -3.79 -4.72 -4.84
CA VAL A 34 -2.81 -5.03 -3.81
C VAL A 34 -2.12 -3.75 -3.35
N ILE A 35 -1.71 -3.70 -2.09
CA ILE A 35 -0.74 -2.69 -1.65
C ILE A 35 0.64 -3.28 -1.80
N VAL A 36 1.48 -2.65 -2.61
CA VAL A 36 2.88 -3.01 -2.81
C VAL A 36 3.81 -2.02 -2.13
N TRP A 37 5.03 -2.45 -1.83
CA TRP A 37 6.10 -1.57 -1.37
C TRP A 37 7.45 -1.88 -1.99
N ASP A 38 8.34 -0.89 -2.01
CA ASP A 38 9.69 -1.06 -2.54
C ASP A 38 10.58 -1.93 -1.62
N ALA A 39 11.77 -2.32 -2.11
CA ALA A 39 12.69 -3.19 -1.38
C ALA A 39 13.11 -2.66 0.01
N GLU A 40 13.13 -1.34 0.18
CA GLU A 40 13.52 -0.66 1.39
C GLU A 40 12.33 -0.33 2.30
N GLY A 41 11.10 -0.66 1.89
CA GLY A 41 9.89 -0.38 2.67
C GLY A 41 9.66 1.12 2.87
N ARG A 42 9.98 1.95 1.87
CA ARG A 42 9.84 3.41 1.94
C ARG A 42 8.59 3.90 1.24
N THR A 43 8.30 3.36 0.08
CA THR A 43 7.22 3.77 -0.82
C THR A 43 6.17 2.70 -0.89
N PHE A 44 4.93 3.09 -0.65
CA PHE A 44 3.75 2.23 -0.69
C PHE A 44 2.82 2.70 -1.81
N ARG A 45 2.27 1.75 -2.55
CA ARG A 45 1.36 2.02 -3.67
C ARG A 45 0.21 1.03 -3.67
N LEU A 46 -0.98 1.49 -4.03
CA LEU A 46 -2.07 0.62 -4.45
C LEU A 46 -1.84 0.24 -5.91
N GLN A 47 -1.99 -1.02 -6.29
CA GLN A 47 -1.63 -1.49 -7.62
C GLN A 47 -2.59 -2.60 -8.09
N ASP A 48 -2.88 -2.65 -9.39
CA ASP A 48 -3.46 -3.85 -9.99
C ASP A 48 -2.46 -5.02 -9.91
N PRO A 49 -2.90 -6.23 -9.48
CA PRO A 49 -2.01 -7.37 -9.30
C PRO A 49 -1.45 -7.94 -10.60
N ARG A 50 -1.97 -7.54 -11.77
CA ARG A 50 -1.56 -8.03 -13.09
C ARG A 50 -0.99 -6.94 -13.99
N ASP A 51 -1.23 -5.67 -13.69
CA ASP A 51 -0.70 -4.53 -14.43
C ASP A 51 -0.05 -3.52 -13.48
N ALA A 52 1.28 -3.39 -13.57
CA ALA A 52 2.02 -2.47 -12.70
C ALA A 52 1.91 -1.00 -13.10
N THR A 53 1.35 -0.71 -14.28
CA THR A 53 1.13 0.67 -14.74
C THR A 53 -0.13 1.25 -14.11
N CYS A 54 -1.13 0.41 -13.83
CA CYS A 54 -2.26 0.68 -12.96
C CYS A 54 -1.82 0.74 -11.49
N SER A 55 -1.24 1.88 -11.09
CA SER A 55 -0.80 2.12 -9.72
C SER A 55 -1.17 3.52 -9.22
N LEU A 56 -1.47 3.61 -7.93
CA LEU A 56 -1.75 4.84 -7.21
C LEU A 56 -0.76 4.96 -6.05
N HIS A 57 -0.07 6.10 -5.96
CA HIS A 57 0.83 6.36 -4.85
C HIS A 57 0.04 6.57 -3.55
N LEU A 58 0.48 5.93 -2.47
CA LEU A 58 -0.15 6.09 -1.15
C LEU A 58 0.72 6.97 -0.26
N VAL A 59 1.98 6.60 -0.07
CA VAL A 59 2.91 7.32 0.81
C VAL A 59 4.35 6.96 0.49
N THR A 60 5.26 7.91 0.72
CA THR A 60 6.71 7.67 0.76
C THR A 60 7.28 8.24 2.05
N TYR A 61 8.16 7.47 2.69
CA TYR A 61 8.91 7.88 3.87
C TYR A 61 10.38 8.16 3.55
N PRO A 62 11.05 9.07 4.29
CA PRO A 62 12.46 9.36 4.09
C PRO A 62 13.37 8.16 4.41
N ALA A 63 12.95 7.28 5.32
CA ALA A 63 13.65 6.07 5.71
C ALA A 63 12.72 4.85 5.67
N GLY A 64 13.30 3.67 5.53
CA GLY A 64 12.56 2.40 5.53
C GLY A 64 11.80 2.20 6.83
N VAL A 65 10.54 1.79 6.73
CA VAL A 65 9.73 1.47 7.92
C VAL A 65 10.13 0.11 8.49
N ARG A 66 10.07 -0.04 9.81
CA ARG A 66 10.46 -1.29 10.49
C ARG A 66 9.59 -2.49 10.11
N SER A 67 8.29 -2.25 9.94
CA SER A 67 7.29 -3.27 9.65
C SER A 67 6.44 -2.87 8.43
N PRO A 68 6.97 -3.02 7.20
CA PRO A 68 6.26 -2.58 5.99
C PRO A 68 4.98 -3.37 5.76
N ALA A 69 4.94 -4.65 6.11
CA ALA A 69 3.72 -5.46 6.00
C ALA A 69 2.61 -5.00 6.96
N GLU A 70 2.95 -4.65 8.22
CA GLU A 70 1.98 -4.12 9.18
C GLU A 70 1.44 -2.75 8.74
N LEU A 71 2.33 -1.90 8.21
CA LEU A 71 1.95 -0.61 7.66
C LEU A 71 1.02 -0.79 6.45
N ALA A 72 1.38 -1.67 5.52
CA ALA A 72 0.55 -1.97 4.36
C ALA A 72 -0.83 -2.46 4.79
N ALA A 73 -0.93 -3.33 5.81
CA ALA A 73 -2.21 -3.84 6.29
C ALA A 73 -3.08 -2.73 6.88
N ALA A 74 -2.49 -1.83 7.67
CA ALA A 74 -3.19 -0.66 8.17
C ALA A 74 -3.64 0.28 7.03
N LEU A 75 -2.86 0.42 5.96
CA LEU A 75 -3.25 1.18 4.78
C LEU A 75 -4.40 0.51 4.02
N ALA A 76 -4.37 -0.83 3.85
CA ALA A 76 -5.38 -1.59 3.11
C ALA A 76 -6.78 -1.40 3.70
N GLU A 77 -6.86 -1.46 5.02
CA GLU A 77 -8.13 -1.35 5.74
C GLU A 77 -8.48 0.11 6.08
N GLY A 78 -7.50 0.88 6.57
CA GLY A 78 -7.72 2.23 7.07
C GLY A 78 -8.03 3.25 5.97
N LEU A 79 -7.49 3.06 4.77
CA LEU A 79 -7.81 3.93 3.63
C LEU A 79 -9.18 3.64 3.02
N ALA A 80 -9.76 2.45 3.23
CA ALA A 80 -11.10 2.15 2.73
C ALA A 80 -12.18 3.03 3.38
N ALA A 81 -11.90 3.57 4.58
CA ALA A 81 -12.75 4.54 5.25
C ALA A 81 -12.51 6.00 4.79
N CYS A 82 -11.53 6.25 3.93
CA CYS A 82 -11.14 7.58 3.47
C CYS A 82 -11.67 7.85 2.06
N ASP A 83 -12.20 9.04 1.84
CA ASP A 83 -12.57 9.49 0.50
C ASP A 83 -11.29 9.90 -0.26
N PHE A 84 -11.02 9.26 -1.39
CA PHE A 84 -9.89 9.61 -2.26
C PHE A 84 -10.36 10.64 -3.29
N PRO A 85 -9.80 11.87 -3.29
CA PRO A 85 -10.14 12.82 -4.33
C PRO A 85 -9.72 12.26 -5.70
N PRO A 86 -10.53 12.42 -6.76
CA PRO A 86 -10.25 11.87 -8.09
C PRO A 86 -9.13 12.62 -8.84
N THR A 87 -8.23 13.33 -8.15
CA THR A 87 -7.24 14.26 -8.76
C THR A 87 -5.91 13.62 -9.16
N ALA A 88 -5.72 12.33 -8.90
CA ALA A 88 -4.54 11.52 -9.27
C ALA A 88 -3.31 11.74 -8.41
N ASP A 89 -3.43 12.58 -7.38
CA ASP A 89 -2.36 12.86 -6.44
C ASP A 89 -2.14 11.77 -5.39
N GLY A 90 -2.95 10.70 -5.38
CA GLY A 90 -2.84 9.62 -4.40
C GLY A 90 -3.59 9.87 -3.10
N ALA A 91 -3.28 9.09 -2.06
CA ALA A 91 -3.85 9.30 -0.73
C ALA A 91 -3.32 10.60 -0.14
N ALA A 92 -4.19 11.53 0.24
CA ALA A 92 -3.77 12.73 0.96
C ALA A 92 -3.03 12.34 2.25
N ALA A 93 -1.90 13.02 2.56
CA ALA A 93 -1.06 12.69 3.71
C ALA A 93 -1.84 12.66 5.05
N GLY A 94 -2.87 13.51 5.18
CA GLY A 94 -3.77 13.50 6.35
C GLY A 94 -4.63 12.25 6.48
N HIS A 95 -5.08 11.67 5.36
CA HIS A 95 -5.83 10.40 5.33
C HIS A 95 -4.92 9.22 5.68
N VAL A 96 -3.70 9.20 5.14
CA VAL A 96 -2.67 8.21 5.49
C VAL A 96 -2.37 8.26 6.99
N ALA A 97 -2.12 9.45 7.54
CA ALA A 97 -1.84 9.59 8.97
C ALA A 97 -3.03 9.16 9.85
N SER A 98 -4.26 9.43 9.42
CA SER A 98 -5.47 9.05 10.15
C SER A 98 -5.71 7.53 10.10
N ALA A 99 -5.53 6.91 8.94
CA ALA A 99 -5.58 5.47 8.77
C ALA A 99 -4.56 4.77 9.67
N LEU A 100 -3.31 5.22 9.68
CA LEU A 100 -2.27 4.63 10.53
C LEU A 100 -2.56 4.78 12.02
N ARG A 101 -3.05 5.96 12.46
CA ARG A 101 -3.44 6.20 13.85
C ARG A 101 -4.60 5.31 14.30
N ALA A 102 -5.56 5.01 13.43
CA ALA A 102 -6.67 4.10 13.75
C ALA A 102 -6.17 2.68 14.09
N TYR A 103 -5.02 2.29 13.55
CA TYR A 103 -4.36 1.01 13.82
C TYR A 103 -3.26 1.10 14.89
N GLY A 104 -3.16 2.22 15.61
CA GLY A 104 -2.14 2.42 16.66
C GLY A 104 -0.72 2.63 16.12
N ILE A 105 -0.57 2.86 14.82
CA ILE A 105 0.73 3.11 14.18
C ILE A 105 0.98 4.62 14.18
N SER A 106 2.03 5.04 14.87
CA SER A 106 2.53 6.41 14.73
C SER A 106 3.15 6.57 13.34
N PRO A 107 2.63 7.48 12.49
CA PRO A 107 3.22 7.71 11.18
C PRO A 107 4.68 8.16 11.36
N PRO A 108 5.64 7.59 10.62
CA PRO A 108 7.00 8.11 10.58
C PRO A 108 6.99 9.60 10.20
N PRO A 109 7.98 10.38 10.63
CA PRO A 109 8.12 11.76 10.15
C PRO A 109 8.20 11.76 8.62
N GLY A 110 7.32 12.55 7.99
CA GLY A 110 7.29 12.80 6.56
C GLY A 110 8.12 14.01 6.17
#